data_AF-A0A7K1YBH9-F1
#
_entry.id   AF-A0A7K1YBH9-F1
#
_cell.length_a   1.000
_cell.length_b   1.000
_cell.length_c   1.000
_cell.angle_alpha   90.00
_cell.angle_beta   90.00
_cell.angle_gamma   90.00
#
_symmetry.space_group_name_H-M   'P 1'
#
loop_
_entity.id
_entity.type
_entity.pdbx_description
1 polymer ?
#
loop_
_entity_poly.entity_id
_entity_poly.type
_entity_poly.pdbx_seq_one_letter_code
_entity_poly.pdbx_strand_id
1 'polypeptide(L)'
;MKTLSKTKLFLVILLSIGGSVSAQDLPDTDYHTKIASPAYKDKKGPLILFDEGHGNPVSLKNNYSGFNKLLSDDGYLLTSAKTAVSKNMLSDAKIYVSVNALSNPAIWSLPTSSAYTSDEIKTLNEWVKNGGSLFLVTDHFPCGGSVNLLAQTFGFNIINGYAKRDDRKTEIFSLKTGNLLKSVITQTPGKVIDSIRIWGGTAFVPPQPAQILTTLGSGYTVYLPAKEEDMNWPIVDSVPRISGLGLADGAFMKYGKGRLVIFCDGAGFTAQIEGTKDTKRGFNHPDAHQNVQFLLNLIHWLDKGTVN
;
A
#
# COMPACT_ATOMS: atom_id res chain seq x y z
N MET A 1 -42.35 -11.53 65.27
CA MET A 1 -41.11 -10.84 64.82
C MET A 1 -40.74 -11.35 63.42
N LYS A 2 -40.77 -10.43 62.45
CA LYS A 2 -39.98 -10.36 61.20
C LYS A 2 -39.58 -11.66 60.47
N THR A 3 -40.24 -11.87 59.32
CA THR A 3 -39.68 -12.08 57.95
C THR A 3 -38.33 -12.77 57.79
N LEU A 4 -38.25 -13.74 56.86
CA LEU A 4 -37.35 -13.60 55.70
C LEU A 4 -37.74 -14.53 54.53
N SER A 5 -37.86 -13.87 53.38
CA SER A 5 -38.23 -14.35 52.05
C SER A 5 -37.17 -15.25 51.43
N LYS A 6 -37.59 -16.32 50.77
CA LYS A 6 -36.75 -17.10 49.84
C LYS A 6 -36.61 -16.32 48.53
N THR A 7 -35.59 -15.48 48.43
CA THR A 7 -35.20 -14.88 47.14
C THR A 7 -33.88 -15.50 46.71
N LYS A 8 -33.93 -16.38 45.70
CA LYS A 8 -32.74 -16.88 45.00
C LYS A 8 -32.09 -15.71 44.27
N LEU A 9 -30.97 -15.22 44.79
CA LEU A 9 -30.14 -14.23 44.10
C LEU A 9 -29.28 -14.98 43.07
N PHE A 10 -29.70 -14.95 41.80
CA PHE A 10 -28.84 -15.34 40.70
C PHE A 10 -27.83 -14.21 40.47
N LEU A 11 -26.59 -14.42 40.89
CA LEU A 11 -25.49 -13.53 40.56
C LEU A 11 -25.11 -13.79 39.09
N VAL A 12 -25.65 -13.00 38.18
CA VAL A 12 -25.16 -12.96 36.80
C VAL A 12 -23.85 -12.17 36.82
N ILE A 13 -22.73 -12.89 36.86
CA ILE A 13 -21.42 -12.31 36.58
C ILE A 13 -21.42 -11.99 35.09
N LEU A 14 -21.62 -10.71 34.74
CA LEU A 14 -21.22 -10.22 33.42
C LEU A 14 -19.69 -10.34 33.36
N LEU A 15 -19.19 -11.40 32.73
CA LEU A 15 -17.84 -11.38 32.18
C LEU A 15 -17.82 -10.27 31.12
N SER A 16 -17.32 -9.11 31.50
CA SER A 16 -16.81 -8.12 30.55
C SER A 16 -15.66 -8.79 29.80
N ILE A 17 -15.98 -9.35 28.63
CA ILE A 17 -15.00 -9.75 27.63
C ILE A 17 -14.34 -8.46 27.19
N GLY A 18 -13.23 -8.12 27.84
CA GLY A 18 -12.30 -7.09 27.40
C GLY A 18 -11.59 -7.60 26.16
N GLY A 19 -12.32 -7.68 25.04
CA GLY A 19 -11.70 -7.70 23.73
C GLY A 19 -10.98 -6.36 23.59
N SER A 20 -9.67 -6.41 23.40
CA SER A 20 -8.95 -5.25 22.88
C SER A 20 -9.58 -4.96 21.51
N VAL A 21 -10.45 -3.97 21.44
CA VAL A 21 -10.85 -3.40 20.16
C VAL A 21 -9.57 -2.83 19.58
N SER A 22 -8.95 -3.59 18.67
CA SER A 22 -7.92 -3.02 17.81
C SER A 22 -8.58 -1.83 17.15
N ALA A 23 -8.08 -0.64 17.47
CA ALA A 23 -8.65 0.60 16.98
C ALA A 23 -8.51 0.57 15.46
N GLN A 24 -9.60 0.26 14.75
CA GLN A 24 -9.60 0.18 13.30
C GLN A 24 -9.34 1.56 12.74
N ASP A 25 -8.39 1.67 11.82
CA ASP A 25 -8.19 2.87 11.03
C ASP A 25 -9.45 3.10 10.20
N LEU A 26 -10.14 4.22 10.48
CA LEU A 26 -11.34 4.60 9.77
C LEU A 26 -10.97 5.54 8.62
N PRO A 27 -11.68 5.50 7.48
CA PRO A 27 -11.49 6.51 6.45
C PRO A 27 -11.87 7.90 6.95
N ASP A 28 -11.05 8.89 6.62
CA ASP A 28 -11.42 10.30 6.75
C ASP A 28 -12.32 10.67 5.56
N THR A 29 -13.62 10.44 5.71
CA THR A 29 -14.60 10.68 4.62
C THR A 29 -14.76 12.16 4.28
N ASP A 30 -14.37 13.05 5.19
CA ASP A 30 -14.41 14.50 5.03
C ASP A 30 -13.15 15.03 4.33
N TYR A 31 -12.11 14.19 4.18
CA TYR A 31 -10.90 14.57 3.48
C TYR A 31 -11.16 14.83 2.00
N HIS A 32 -10.93 16.07 1.58
CA HIS A 32 -11.10 16.49 0.20
C HIS A 32 -9.88 17.30 -0.25
N THR A 33 -9.33 16.96 -1.41
CA THR A 33 -8.29 17.74 -2.07
C THR A 33 -8.86 18.41 -3.31
N LYS A 34 -8.62 19.72 -3.45
CA LYS A 34 -8.99 20.42 -4.68
C LYS A 34 -7.93 20.19 -5.77
N ILE A 35 -8.34 19.59 -6.88
CA ILE A 35 -7.53 19.51 -8.10
C ILE A 35 -7.88 20.69 -8.99
N ALA A 36 -6.93 21.61 -9.18
CA ALA A 36 -7.16 22.81 -9.98
C ALA A 36 -7.25 22.52 -11.49
N SER A 37 -6.58 21.47 -11.96
CA SER A 37 -6.52 21.09 -13.37
C SER A 37 -6.47 19.57 -13.49
N PRO A 38 -7.64 18.91 -13.58
CA PRO A 38 -7.70 17.46 -13.69
C PRO A 38 -7.09 16.98 -15.00
N ALA A 39 -6.47 15.80 -14.98
CA ALA A 39 -5.95 15.15 -16.18
C ALA A 39 -7.04 14.93 -17.23
N TYR A 40 -8.26 14.61 -16.77
CA TYR A 40 -9.43 14.41 -17.62
C TYR A 40 -10.64 15.20 -17.12
N LYS A 41 -11.38 15.83 -18.05
CA LYS A 41 -12.64 16.50 -17.72
C LYS A 41 -13.79 15.49 -17.65
N ASP A 42 -14.78 15.79 -16.82
CA ASP A 42 -16.06 15.08 -16.75
C ASP A 42 -15.95 13.55 -16.54
N LYS A 43 -14.91 13.09 -15.83
CA LYS A 43 -14.65 11.65 -15.59
C LYS A 43 -14.52 10.82 -16.87
N LYS A 44 -13.96 11.40 -17.93
CA LYS A 44 -13.71 10.73 -19.22
C LYS A 44 -12.31 10.10 -19.31
N GLY A 45 -11.59 10.02 -18.20
CA GLY A 45 -10.33 9.33 -18.12
C GLY A 45 -10.48 7.82 -18.21
N PRO A 46 -9.37 7.10 -18.38
CA PRO A 46 -9.40 5.65 -18.50
C PRO A 46 -9.81 4.99 -17.18
N LEU A 47 -10.22 3.72 -17.29
CA LEU A 47 -10.57 2.89 -16.15
C LEU A 47 -9.32 2.43 -15.39
N ILE A 48 -9.36 2.63 -14.08
CA ILE A 48 -8.45 2.07 -13.09
C ILE A 48 -9.23 1.02 -12.29
N LEU A 49 -8.74 -0.22 -12.33
CA LEU A 49 -9.26 -1.29 -11.48
C LEU A 49 -8.47 -1.35 -10.17
N PHE A 50 -9.18 -1.39 -9.06
CA PHE A 50 -8.61 -1.56 -7.73
C PHE A 50 -8.90 -2.96 -7.21
N ASP A 51 -7.87 -3.71 -6.85
CA ASP A 51 -7.98 -5.09 -6.38
C ASP A 51 -8.71 -5.18 -5.03
N GLU A 52 -9.81 -5.91 -5.02
CA GLU A 52 -10.53 -6.38 -3.84
C GLU A 52 -10.84 -7.88 -3.96
N GLY A 53 -10.13 -8.59 -4.84
CA GLY A 53 -10.32 -10.01 -5.12
C GLY A 53 -9.39 -10.94 -4.35
N HIS A 54 -8.34 -10.40 -3.71
CA HIS A 54 -7.20 -11.17 -3.19
C HIS A 54 -6.91 -10.86 -1.72
N GLY A 55 -7.89 -11.11 -0.84
CA GLY A 55 -7.70 -11.01 0.62
C GLY A 55 -7.21 -9.64 1.11
N ASN A 56 -7.34 -8.59 0.30
CA ASN A 56 -6.83 -7.26 0.60
C ASN A 56 -7.46 -6.76 1.92
N PRO A 57 -6.66 -6.28 2.89
CA PRO A 57 -7.19 -5.74 4.13
C PRO A 57 -7.79 -4.32 3.97
N VAL A 58 -7.87 -3.84 2.72
CA VAL A 58 -8.31 -2.50 2.34
C VAL A 58 -9.29 -2.57 1.19
N SER A 59 -10.13 -1.54 1.06
CA SER A 59 -11.05 -1.41 -0.09
C SER A 59 -11.11 0.02 -0.60
N LEU A 60 -11.47 0.16 -1.88
CA LEU A 60 -11.58 1.42 -2.59
C LEU A 60 -12.62 2.36 -1.96
N LYS A 61 -13.64 1.80 -1.32
CA LYS A 61 -14.72 2.55 -0.65
C LYS A 61 -14.49 2.80 0.84
N ASN A 62 -13.50 2.15 1.45
CA ASN A 62 -13.16 2.33 2.86
C ASN A 62 -11.81 3.06 3.00
N ASN A 63 -10.75 2.39 3.45
CA ASN A 63 -9.41 2.94 3.71
C ASN A 63 -8.84 3.72 2.51
N TYR A 64 -9.18 3.33 1.29
CA TYR A 64 -8.75 4.00 0.04
C TYR A 64 -9.82 4.95 -0.54
N SER A 65 -10.82 5.37 0.23
CA SER A 65 -11.81 6.36 -0.22
C SER A 65 -11.19 7.71 -0.60
N GLY A 66 -10.15 8.15 0.12
CA GLY A 66 -9.35 9.34 -0.24
C GLY A 66 -8.64 9.18 -1.59
N PHE A 67 -8.05 8.02 -1.86
CA PHE A 67 -7.47 7.66 -3.16
C PHE A 67 -8.51 7.68 -4.27
N ASN A 68 -9.65 7.04 -4.01
CA ASN A 68 -10.77 6.96 -4.95
C ASN A 68 -11.28 8.37 -5.32
N LYS A 69 -11.50 9.20 -4.31
CA LYS A 69 -11.96 10.57 -4.51
C LYS A 69 -10.92 11.40 -5.27
N LEU A 70 -9.65 11.33 -4.89
CA LEU A 70 -8.58 12.10 -5.53
C LEU A 70 -8.50 11.77 -7.03
N LEU A 71 -8.42 10.49 -7.39
CA LEU A 71 -8.28 10.10 -8.80
C LEU A 71 -9.58 10.30 -9.60
N SER A 72 -10.75 10.16 -8.95
CA SER A 72 -12.03 10.52 -9.56
C SER A 72 -12.13 12.02 -9.85
N ASP A 73 -11.65 12.87 -8.93
CA ASP A 73 -11.61 14.32 -9.10
C ASP A 73 -10.57 14.73 -10.16
N ASP A 74 -9.56 13.90 -10.40
CA ASP A 74 -8.59 14.04 -11.49
C ASP A 74 -9.13 13.51 -12.84
N GLY A 75 -10.34 12.94 -12.83
CA GLY A 75 -11.10 12.55 -14.00
C GLY A 75 -10.97 11.08 -14.41
N TYR A 76 -10.31 10.23 -13.62
CA TYR A 76 -10.26 8.78 -13.86
C TYR A 76 -11.57 8.10 -13.45
N LEU A 77 -11.84 6.95 -14.06
CA LEU A 77 -12.90 6.03 -13.63
C LEU A 77 -12.28 4.99 -12.70
N LEU A 78 -12.87 4.73 -11.53
CA LEU A 78 -12.37 3.74 -10.58
C LEU A 78 -13.44 2.71 -10.24
N THR A 79 -13.06 1.43 -10.31
CA THR A 79 -13.94 0.31 -9.98
C THR A 79 -13.18 -0.77 -9.22
N SER A 80 -13.82 -1.35 -8.21
CA SER A 80 -13.28 -2.51 -7.49
C SER A 80 -13.31 -3.77 -8.37
N ALA A 81 -12.20 -4.47 -8.49
CA ALA A 81 -12.07 -5.78 -9.10
C ALA A 81 -12.17 -6.86 -8.02
N LYS A 82 -13.30 -7.57 -7.96
CA LYS A 82 -13.65 -8.49 -6.86
C LYS A 82 -13.53 -9.98 -7.21
N THR A 83 -12.99 -10.28 -8.37
CA THR A 83 -12.84 -11.63 -8.90
C THR A 83 -11.39 -11.87 -9.29
N ALA A 84 -11.05 -13.14 -9.48
CA ALA A 84 -9.75 -13.55 -10.00
C ALA A 84 -9.35 -12.77 -11.26
N VAL A 85 -8.05 -12.54 -11.43
CA VAL A 85 -7.52 -11.83 -12.58
C VAL A 85 -7.74 -12.63 -13.86
N SER A 86 -8.39 -11.99 -14.83
CA SER A 86 -8.65 -12.59 -16.14
C SER A 86 -8.47 -11.55 -17.25
N LYS A 87 -8.25 -12.03 -18.48
CA LYS A 87 -8.14 -11.17 -19.67
C LYS A 87 -9.40 -10.30 -19.87
N ASN A 88 -10.57 -10.87 -19.62
CA ASN A 88 -11.85 -10.17 -19.75
C ASN A 88 -12.00 -9.07 -18.70
N MET A 89 -11.59 -9.32 -17.45
CA MET A 89 -11.62 -8.28 -16.41
C MET A 89 -10.69 -7.12 -16.74
N LEU A 90 -9.51 -7.40 -17.32
CA LEU A 90 -8.51 -6.39 -17.66
C LEU A 90 -8.74 -5.67 -19.00
N SER A 91 -9.69 -6.09 -19.84
CA SER A 91 -9.78 -5.64 -21.24
C SER A 91 -10.03 -4.14 -21.38
N ASP A 92 -10.83 -3.58 -20.48
CA ASP A 92 -11.28 -2.19 -20.53
C ASP A 92 -10.46 -1.29 -19.58
N ALA A 93 -9.60 -1.90 -18.76
CA ALA A 93 -8.76 -1.22 -17.80
C ALA A 93 -7.47 -0.73 -18.44
N LYS A 94 -7.02 0.46 -18.02
CA LYS A 94 -5.68 0.96 -18.35
C LYS A 94 -4.68 0.66 -17.25
N ILE A 95 -5.13 0.76 -16.00
CA ILE A 95 -4.31 0.56 -14.81
C ILE A 95 -5.00 -0.46 -13.89
N TYR A 96 -4.23 -1.41 -13.38
CA TYR A 96 -4.63 -2.29 -12.29
C TYR A 96 -3.80 -1.94 -11.06
N VAL A 97 -4.49 -1.64 -9.96
CA VAL A 97 -3.90 -1.27 -8.67
C VAL A 97 -4.16 -2.42 -7.70
N SER A 98 -3.11 -3.01 -7.16
CA SER A 98 -3.21 -3.97 -6.06
C SER A 98 -2.55 -3.38 -4.83
N VAL A 99 -3.22 -3.51 -3.68
CA VAL A 99 -2.71 -3.04 -2.40
C VAL A 99 -2.82 -4.14 -1.38
N ASN A 100 -1.68 -4.56 -0.83
CA ASN A 100 -1.60 -5.51 0.29
C ASN A 100 -2.40 -6.79 0.03
N ALA A 101 -2.34 -7.32 -1.20
CA ALA A 101 -3.01 -8.57 -1.53
C ALA A 101 -2.42 -9.72 -0.69
N LEU A 102 -3.31 -10.56 -0.17
CA LEU A 102 -2.99 -11.68 0.71
C LEU A 102 -3.74 -12.93 0.26
N SER A 103 -3.07 -14.08 0.29
CA SER A 103 -3.74 -15.36 0.07
C SER A 103 -4.81 -15.66 1.12
N ASN A 104 -4.56 -15.24 2.35
CA ASN A 104 -5.51 -15.32 3.46
C ASN A 104 -5.16 -14.25 4.52
N PRO A 105 -6.01 -13.22 4.73
CA PRO A 105 -5.73 -12.15 5.67
C PRO A 105 -5.67 -12.60 7.14
N ALA A 106 -6.15 -13.79 7.47
CA ALA A 106 -6.10 -14.36 8.81
C ALA A 106 -4.80 -15.12 9.12
N ILE A 107 -3.89 -15.30 8.16
CA ILE A 107 -2.65 -16.08 8.34
C ILE A 107 -1.44 -15.14 8.34
N TRP A 108 -0.89 -14.91 9.53
CA TRP A 108 0.31 -14.10 9.76
C TRP A 108 1.46 -14.97 10.25
N SER A 109 1.75 -16.04 9.53
CA SER A 109 2.84 -16.98 9.80
C SER A 109 3.42 -17.52 8.50
N LEU A 110 4.70 -17.90 8.52
CA LEU A 110 5.31 -18.63 7.42
C LEU A 110 4.78 -20.08 7.32
N PRO A 111 4.79 -20.68 6.11
CA PRO A 111 5.12 -20.07 4.83
C PRO A 111 4.04 -19.10 4.35
N THR A 112 4.44 -18.00 3.70
CA THR A 112 3.50 -17.06 3.08
C THR A 112 3.15 -17.54 1.67
N SER A 113 1.87 -17.88 1.48
CA SER A 113 1.34 -18.26 0.17
C SER A 113 1.12 -17.04 -0.73
N SER A 114 1.22 -17.26 -2.04
CA SER A 114 0.93 -16.22 -3.04
C SER A 114 -0.55 -15.86 -3.03
N ALA A 115 -0.86 -14.56 -3.06
CA ALA A 115 -2.21 -14.05 -3.20
C ALA A 115 -2.82 -14.41 -4.57
N TYR A 116 -1.97 -14.52 -5.59
CA TYR A 116 -2.35 -14.80 -6.97
C TYR A 116 -1.98 -16.23 -7.36
N THR A 117 -2.85 -16.86 -8.14
CA THR A 117 -2.54 -18.12 -8.82
C THR A 117 -1.53 -17.92 -9.96
N SER A 118 -0.91 -19.01 -10.42
CA SER A 118 0.02 -18.95 -11.56
C SER A 118 -0.62 -18.40 -12.85
N ASP A 119 -1.91 -18.68 -13.08
CA ASP A 119 -2.64 -18.20 -14.25
C ASP A 119 -2.94 -16.70 -14.18
N GLU A 120 -3.24 -16.19 -12.98
CA GLU A 120 -3.43 -14.75 -12.74
C GLU A 120 -2.12 -13.98 -12.91
N ILE A 121 -1.02 -14.51 -12.35
CA ILE A 121 0.32 -13.95 -12.51
C ILE A 121 0.70 -13.88 -13.99
N LYS A 122 0.50 -14.98 -14.74
CA LYS A 122 0.75 -15.03 -16.17
C LYS A 122 -0.11 -14.01 -16.93
N THR A 123 -1.39 -13.90 -16.57
CA THR A 123 -2.33 -12.96 -17.19
C THR A 123 -1.95 -11.51 -16.94
N LEU A 124 -1.60 -11.12 -15.70
CA LEU A 124 -1.13 -9.79 -15.37
C LEU A 124 0.17 -9.46 -16.11
N ASN A 125 1.15 -10.36 -16.10
CA ASN A 125 2.43 -10.14 -16.78
C ASN A 125 2.22 -9.93 -18.29
N GLU A 126 1.43 -10.78 -18.93
CA GLU A 126 1.08 -10.66 -20.35
C GLU A 126 0.35 -9.34 -20.64
N TRP A 127 -0.62 -8.96 -19.81
CA TRP A 127 -1.39 -7.73 -19.98
C TRP A 127 -0.51 -6.47 -19.84
N VAL A 128 0.35 -6.40 -18.81
CA VAL A 128 1.32 -5.30 -18.66
C VAL A 128 2.26 -5.28 -19.85
N LYS A 129 2.85 -6.41 -20.23
CA LYS A 129 3.76 -6.50 -21.40
C LYS A 129 3.13 -5.96 -22.68
N ASN A 130 1.81 -6.09 -22.83
CA ASN A 130 1.04 -5.65 -23.99
C ASN A 130 0.46 -4.23 -23.90
N GLY A 131 0.71 -3.48 -22.82
CA GLY A 131 0.35 -2.06 -22.73
C GLY A 131 -0.52 -1.67 -21.55
N GLY A 132 -0.93 -2.65 -20.74
CA GLY A 132 -1.51 -2.42 -19.41
C GLY A 132 -0.49 -1.83 -18.44
N SER A 133 -0.97 -1.24 -17.35
CA SER A 133 -0.12 -0.66 -16.32
C SER A 133 -0.46 -1.22 -14.95
N LEU A 134 0.55 -1.64 -14.20
CA LEU A 134 0.38 -2.21 -12.86
C LEU A 134 0.94 -1.25 -11.82
N PHE A 135 0.14 -0.95 -10.81
CA PHE A 135 0.60 -0.34 -9.57
C PHE A 135 0.48 -1.39 -8.46
N LEU A 136 1.60 -1.98 -8.08
CA LEU A 136 1.67 -3.01 -7.05
C LEU A 136 2.16 -2.38 -5.75
N VAL A 137 1.24 -2.21 -4.81
CA VAL A 137 1.51 -1.72 -3.47
C VAL A 137 1.49 -2.88 -2.51
N THR A 138 2.50 -2.96 -1.66
CA THR A 138 2.56 -3.96 -0.58
C THR A 138 2.97 -3.28 0.72
N ASP A 139 3.13 -4.08 1.76
CA ASP A 139 3.52 -3.65 3.10
C ASP A 139 4.47 -4.69 3.70
N HIS A 140 4.74 -4.55 4.99
CA HIS A 140 5.49 -5.52 5.77
C HIS A 140 4.89 -6.94 5.72
N PHE A 141 5.63 -7.90 6.26
CA PHE A 141 5.18 -9.27 6.45
C PHE A 141 3.72 -9.35 6.97
N PRO A 142 2.87 -10.22 6.42
CA PRO A 142 3.12 -11.16 5.31
C PRO A 142 2.84 -10.58 3.91
N CYS A 143 2.45 -9.30 3.78
CA CYS A 143 2.00 -8.70 2.52
C CYS A 143 3.07 -8.80 1.43
N GLY A 144 4.33 -8.45 1.76
CA GLY A 144 5.45 -8.50 0.82
C GLY A 144 5.66 -9.90 0.23
N GLY A 145 5.62 -10.94 1.07
CA GLY A 145 5.76 -12.33 0.63
C GLY A 145 4.60 -12.78 -0.26
N SER A 146 3.37 -12.34 0.03
CA SER A 146 2.18 -12.81 -0.68
C SER A 146 2.10 -12.31 -2.13
N VAL A 147 2.76 -11.19 -2.44
CA VAL A 147 2.85 -10.67 -3.82
C VAL A 147 4.20 -10.92 -4.49
N ASN A 148 5.16 -11.53 -3.79
CA ASN A 148 6.53 -11.70 -4.29
C ASN A 148 6.59 -12.54 -5.58
N LEU A 149 5.78 -13.61 -5.70
CA LEU A 149 5.76 -14.41 -6.95
C LEU A 149 5.30 -13.60 -8.16
N LEU A 150 4.33 -12.69 -8.00
CA LEU A 150 3.92 -11.77 -9.06
C LEU A 150 5.06 -10.81 -9.40
N ALA A 151 5.66 -10.16 -8.38
CA ALA A 151 6.74 -9.19 -8.54
C ALA A 151 7.98 -9.79 -9.23
N GLN A 152 8.32 -11.04 -8.92
CA GLN A 152 9.44 -11.78 -9.52
C GLN A 152 9.29 -11.96 -11.03
N THR A 153 8.06 -12.07 -11.56
CA THR A 153 7.86 -12.13 -13.03
C THR A 153 8.26 -10.85 -13.75
N PHE A 154 8.40 -9.75 -13.01
CA PHE A 154 8.93 -8.47 -13.49
C PHE A 154 10.40 -8.25 -13.08
N GLY A 155 11.01 -9.19 -12.35
CA GLY A 155 12.40 -9.13 -11.88
C GLY A 155 12.60 -8.48 -10.51
N PHE A 156 11.52 -8.10 -9.81
CA PHE A 156 11.60 -7.57 -8.45
C PHE A 156 11.63 -8.71 -7.43
N ASN A 157 12.53 -8.63 -6.45
CA ASN A 157 12.59 -9.58 -5.35
C ASN A 157 12.14 -8.88 -4.06
N ILE A 158 10.87 -9.02 -3.72
CA ILE A 158 10.28 -8.43 -2.51
C ILE A 158 10.69 -9.26 -1.31
N ILE A 159 11.16 -8.57 -0.28
CA ILE A 159 11.51 -9.19 1.00
C ILE A 159 10.22 -9.33 1.80
N ASN A 160 9.96 -10.50 2.35
CA ASN A 160 8.84 -10.73 3.25
C ASN A 160 9.22 -10.29 4.68
N GLY A 161 9.51 -9.00 4.83
CA GLY A 161 10.13 -8.43 6.02
C GLY A 161 9.38 -7.22 6.55
N TYR A 162 9.96 -6.61 7.59
CA TYR A 162 9.48 -5.37 8.19
C TYR A 162 10.64 -4.38 8.32
N ALA A 163 10.58 -3.29 7.58
CA ALA A 163 11.61 -2.27 7.55
C ALA A 163 11.44 -1.27 8.70
N LYS A 164 12.53 -0.97 9.42
CA LYS A 164 12.58 0.02 10.49
C LYS A 164 13.80 0.92 10.33
N ARG A 165 13.62 2.22 10.53
CA ARG A 165 14.73 3.13 10.83
C ARG A 165 15.36 2.80 12.18
N ASP A 166 16.68 2.80 12.20
CA ASP A 166 17.45 2.59 13.43
C ASP A 166 17.30 3.78 14.39
N ASP A 167 17.15 5.00 13.84
CA ASP A 167 16.98 6.25 14.61
C ASP A 167 15.54 6.47 15.14
N ARG A 168 14.59 5.63 14.70
CA ARG A 168 13.16 5.66 15.07
C ARG A 168 12.46 7.01 14.86
N LYS A 169 13.01 7.87 13.99
CA LYS A 169 12.35 9.12 13.60
C LYS A 169 11.19 8.85 12.65
N THR A 170 10.37 9.87 12.43
CA THR A 170 9.33 9.86 11.40
C THR A 170 9.93 9.46 10.05
N GLU A 171 9.23 8.58 9.35
CA GLU A 171 9.60 8.07 8.03
C GLU A 171 9.37 9.13 6.94
N ILE A 172 10.27 10.12 6.86
CA ILE A 172 10.30 11.12 5.80
C ILE A 172 11.38 10.77 4.79
N PHE A 173 10.96 10.63 3.54
CA PHE A 173 11.83 10.38 2.40
C PHE A 173 11.96 11.66 1.61
N SER A 174 13.17 12.14 1.40
CA SER A 174 13.39 13.45 0.77
C SER A 174 14.65 13.49 -0.08
N LEU A 175 14.65 14.41 -1.04
CA LEU A 175 15.83 14.69 -1.87
C LEU A 175 17.02 15.13 -1.00
N LYS A 176 16.74 15.84 0.11
CA LYS A 176 17.74 16.31 1.07
C LYS A 176 18.41 15.17 1.82
N THR A 177 17.65 14.16 2.22
CA THR A 177 18.16 12.97 2.93
C THR A 177 18.69 11.91 1.98
N GLY A 178 18.50 12.08 0.66
CA GLY A 178 19.02 11.18 -0.37
C GLY A 178 18.28 9.84 -0.48
N ASN A 179 17.22 9.65 0.31
CA ASN A 179 16.38 8.45 0.28
C ASN A 179 15.14 8.59 -0.61
N LEU A 180 14.81 9.80 -1.10
CA LEU A 180 13.96 10.01 -2.27
C LEU A 180 14.87 10.44 -3.44
N LEU A 181 14.70 9.82 -4.61
CA LEU A 181 15.56 10.05 -5.77
C LEU A 181 14.87 10.88 -6.85
N LYS A 182 15.67 11.63 -7.61
CA LYS A 182 15.22 12.40 -8.77
C LYS A 182 14.84 11.45 -9.91
N SER A 183 13.65 11.63 -10.46
CA SER A 183 13.13 10.84 -11.58
C SER A 183 12.09 11.64 -12.37
N VAL A 184 11.58 11.07 -13.46
CA VAL A 184 10.47 11.68 -14.21
C VAL A 184 9.20 11.85 -13.36
N ILE A 185 9.02 11.05 -12.31
CA ILE A 185 7.87 11.15 -11.39
C ILE A 185 8.11 12.24 -10.34
N THR A 186 9.31 12.30 -9.73
CA THR A 186 9.60 13.27 -8.66
C THR A 186 9.98 14.65 -9.19
N GLN A 187 10.35 14.77 -10.46
CA GLN A 187 10.77 16.03 -11.09
C GLN A 187 9.79 16.48 -12.20
N THR A 188 8.50 16.14 -12.06
CA THR A 188 7.47 16.63 -13.00
C THR A 188 7.42 18.17 -12.96
N PRO A 189 7.54 18.87 -14.12
CA PRO A 189 7.53 20.34 -14.15
C PRO A 189 6.30 20.94 -13.46
N GLY A 190 6.52 21.90 -12.56
CA GLY A 190 5.47 22.55 -11.77
C GLY A 190 4.83 21.65 -10.68
N LYS A 191 5.26 20.39 -10.58
CA LYS A 191 4.73 19.36 -9.66
C LYS A 191 5.88 18.56 -9.02
N VAL A 192 6.97 19.26 -8.69
CA VAL A 192 8.17 18.65 -8.09
C VAL A 192 7.85 18.10 -6.71
N ILE A 193 8.44 16.95 -6.39
CA ILE A 193 8.33 16.27 -5.10
C ILE A 193 9.68 16.34 -4.42
N ASP A 194 9.74 17.05 -3.29
CA ASP A 194 10.96 17.22 -2.50
C ASP A 194 11.01 16.24 -1.34
N SER A 195 9.84 15.90 -0.79
CA SER A 195 9.69 14.92 0.27
C SER A 195 8.34 14.21 0.21
N ILE A 196 8.28 13.01 0.74
CA ILE A 196 7.03 12.28 1.02
C ILE A 196 7.14 11.67 2.41
N ARG A 197 5.97 11.43 3.02
CA ARG A 197 5.90 10.63 4.24
C ARG A 197 5.46 9.22 3.90
N ILE A 198 6.14 8.23 4.48
CA ILE A 198 5.70 6.84 4.52
C ILE A 198 5.46 6.45 5.99
N TRP A 199 4.97 5.25 6.27
CA TRP A 199 4.63 4.80 7.64
C TRP A 199 5.27 3.48 8.05
N GLY A 200 5.92 2.79 7.13
CA GLY A 200 6.52 1.49 7.39
C GLY A 200 6.71 0.75 6.10
N GLY A 201 6.41 -0.54 6.12
CA GLY A 201 6.53 -1.38 4.94
C GLY A 201 7.62 -2.42 5.01
N THR A 202 7.97 -2.89 3.81
CA THR A 202 9.09 -3.79 3.56
C THR A 202 10.07 -3.13 2.57
N ALA A 203 10.91 -3.94 1.93
CA ALA A 203 11.81 -3.51 0.88
C ALA A 203 11.92 -4.58 -0.21
N PHE A 204 12.58 -4.24 -1.31
CA PHE A 204 12.92 -5.18 -2.37
C PHE A 204 14.29 -4.91 -2.97
N VAL A 205 14.83 -5.93 -3.63
CA VAL A 205 15.93 -5.77 -4.58
C VAL A 205 15.33 -5.42 -5.95
N PRO A 206 15.59 -4.21 -6.49
CA PRO A 206 15.10 -3.81 -7.80
C PRO A 206 15.87 -4.53 -8.92
N PRO A 207 15.23 -4.86 -10.07
CA PRO A 207 15.96 -5.31 -11.25
C PRO A 207 16.69 -4.13 -11.91
N GLN A 208 17.76 -4.42 -12.65
CA GLN A 208 18.57 -3.38 -13.33
C GLN A 208 17.77 -2.37 -14.17
N PRO A 209 16.71 -2.74 -14.92
CA PRO A 209 15.93 -1.78 -15.70
C PRO A 209 15.06 -0.82 -14.88
N ALA A 210 14.89 -1.06 -13.57
CA ALA A 210 14.06 -0.24 -12.71
C ALA A 210 14.76 1.05 -12.28
N GLN A 211 14.01 2.14 -12.29
CA GLN A 211 14.41 3.40 -11.67
C GLN A 211 13.86 3.44 -10.25
N ILE A 212 14.76 3.63 -9.29
CA ILE A 212 14.41 3.70 -7.86
C ILE A 212 13.80 5.07 -7.58
N LEU A 213 12.69 5.09 -6.82
CA LEU A 213 12.04 6.28 -6.27
C LEU A 213 12.50 6.50 -4.83
N THR A 214 12.43 5.46 -4.00
CA THR A 214 12.74 5.51 -2.57
C THR A 214 13.67 4.36 -2.17
N THR A 215 14.63 4.63 -1.28
CA THR A 215 15.62 3.65 -0.80
C THR A 215 15.79 3.72 0.71
N LEU A 216 16.03 2.59 1.36
CA LEU A 216 16.18 2.53 2.82
C LEU A 216 17.61 2.95 3.25
N GLY A 217 18.66 2.33 2.70
CA GLY A 217 20.04 2.65 3.06
C GLY A 217 20.49 2.04 4.40
N SER A 218 21.72 2.33 4.83
CA SER A 218 22.32 1.66 6.00
C SER A 218 21.74 2.06 7.36
N GLY A 219 20.92 3.12 7.41
CA GLY A 219 20.20 3.55 8.63
C GLY A 219 18.87 2.82 8.84
N TYR A 220 18.63 1.75 8.08
CA TYR A 220 17.47 0.89 8.20
C TYR A 220 17.90 -0.56 8.46
N THR A 221 17.10 -1.21 9.27
CA THR A 221 17.12 -2.65 9.48
C THR A 221 15.83 -3.26 8.93
N VAL A 222 15.94 -4.30 8.11
CA VAL A 222 14.80 -5.10 7.65
C VAL A 222 14.77 -6.39 8.44
N TYR A 223 13.77 -6.52 9.30
CA TYR A 223 13.53 -7.72 10.10
C TYR A 223 12.78 -8.78 9.27
N LEU A 224 13.07 -10.05 9.50
CA LEU A 224 12.52 -11.21 8.78
C LEU A 224 11.68 -12.06 9.74
N PRO A 225 10.47 -11.60 10.11
CA PRO A 225 9.59 -12.32 11.01
C PRO A 225 9.12 -13.64 10.40
N ALA A 226 8.92 -14.65 11.24
CA ALA A 226 8.27 -15.90 10.87
C ALA A 226 6.77 -15.91 11.22
N LYS A 227 6.35 -15.01 12.12
CA LYS A 227 4.97 -14.88 12.62
C LYS A 227 4.71 -13.46 13.12
N GLU A 228 3.44 -13.11 13.30
CA GLU A 228 3.00 -11.78 13.75
C GLU A 228 3.75 -11.28 14.99
N GLU A 229 3.90 -12.15 16.00
CA GLU A 229 4.47 -11.76 17.29
C GLU A 229 5.95 -11.37 17.21
N ASP A 230 6.65 -11.78 16.14
CA ASP A 230 8.05 -11.41 15.92
C ASP A 230 8.20 -9.90 15.60
N MET A 231 7.12 -9.23 15.22
CA MET A 231 7.10 -7.78 14.96
C MET A 231 6.70 -6.95 16.19
N ASN A 232 6.33 -7.60 17.30
CA ASN A 232 5.96 -6.91 18.52
C ASN A 232 7.13 -6.10 19.07
N TRP A 233 6.84 -4.90 19.57
CA TRP A 233 7.86 -4.04 20.12
C TRP A 233 8.13 -4.35 21.61
N PRO A 234 9.40 -4.45 22.05
CA PRO A 234 10.62 -4.44 21.24
C PRO A 234 10.82 -5.76 20.46
N ILE A 235 11.28 -5.65 19.20
CA ILE A 235 11.58 -6.82 18.37
C ILE A 235 12.76 -7.58 19.00
N VAL A 236 12.56 -8.88 19.26
CA VAL A 236 13.56 -9.71 19.93
C VAL A 236 14.76 -10.03 19.02
N ASP A 237 15.96 -10.12 19.59
CA ASP A 237 17.21 -10.31 18.84
C ASP A 237 17.30 -11.61 18.03
N SER A 238 16.46 -12.60 18.34
CA SER A 238 16.39 -13.86 17.60
C SER A 238 15.72 -13.71 16.23
N VAL A 239 14.97 -12.63 15.98
CA VAL A 239 14.38 -12.37 14.65
C VAL A 239 15.51 -12.05 13.67
N PRO A 240 15.70 -12.85 12.60
CA PRO A 240 16.74 -12.56 11.62
C PRO A 240 16.54 -11.18 11.01
N ARG A 241 17.64 -10.51 10.67
CA ARG A 241 17.62 -9.15 10.13
C ARG A 241 18.71 -8.94 9.11
N ILE A 242 18.45 -8.05 8.15
CA ILE A 242 19.41 -7.61 7.15
C ILE A 242 19.45 -6.07 7.12
N SER A 243 20.54 -5.51 6.58
CA SER A 243 20.64 -4.07 6.37
C SER A 243 19.70 -3.61 5.24
N GLY A 244 19.17 -2.41 5.36
CA GLY A 244 18.47 -1.68 4.29
C GLY A 244 19.38 -1.23 3.14
N LEU A 245 20.70 -1.41 3.25
CA LEU A 245 21.66 -0.99 2.24
C LEU A 245 21.42 -1.72 0.90
N GLY A 246 21.26 -0.94 -0.18
CA GLY A 246 21.00 -1.46 -1.51
C GLY A 246 19.55 -1.87 -1.76
N LEU A 247 18.67 -1.74 -0.76
CA LEU A 247 17.25 -2.05 -0.88
C LEU A 247 16.44 -0.80 -1.26
N ALA A 248 15.46 -1.01 -2.12
CA ALA A 248 14.48 -0.02 -2.50
C ALA A 248 13.15 -0.27 -1.77
N ASP A 249 12.41 0.80 -1.56
CA ASP A 249 11.03 0.79 -1.06
C ASP A 249 10.04 1.10 -2.19
N GLY A 250 10.47 1.89 -3.17
CA GLY A 250 9.64 2.32 -4.29
C GLY A 250 10.47 2.39 -5.57
N ALA A 251 9.91 1.91 -6.66
CA ALA A 251 10.56 1.92 -7.97
C ALA A 251 9.54 1.82 -9.10
N PHE A 252 9.97 2.18 -10.30
CA PHE A 252 9.15 2.12 -11.49
C PHE A 252 9.95 1.73 -12.73
N MET A 253 9.30 1.12 -13.71
CA MET A 253 9.92 0.79 -14.99
C MET A 253 8.91 0.59 -16.11
N LYS A 254 9.37 0.74 -17.35
CA LYS A 254 8.63 0.22 -18.51
C LYS A 254 8.81 -1.29 -18.58
N TYR A 255 7.78 -2.02 -18.98
CA TYR A 255 7.83 -3.46 -19.19
C TYR A 255 7.06 -3.84 -20.45
N GLY A 256 7.78 -4.24 -21.50
CA GLY A 256 7.21 -4.35 -22.84
C GLY A 256 6.62 -2.99 -23.29
N LYS A 257 5.33 -2.99 -23.62
CA LYS A 257 4.56 -1.78 -23.98
C LYS A 257 3.92 -1.08 -22.78
N GLY A 258 3.90 -1.74 -21.62
CA GLY A 258 3.26 -1.24 -20.41
C GLY A 258 4.23 -0.64 -19.41
N ARG A 259 3.70 -0.41 -18.20
CA ARG A 259 4.39 0.27 -17.11
C ARG A 259 4.11 -0.39 -15.79
N LEU A 260 5.07 -0.29 -14.88
CA LEU A 260 4.99 -0.87 -13.56
C LEU A 260 5.50 0.14 -12.54
N VAL A 261 4.78 0.28 -11.44
CA VAL A 261 5.25 0.89 -10.20
C VAL A 261 5.10 -0.16 -9.11
N ILE A 262 6.16 -0.34 -8.30
CA ILE A 262 6.09 -1.08 -7.04
C ILE A 262 6.39 -0.12 -5.89
N PHE A 263 5.61 -0.22 -4.81
CA PHE A 263 5.81 0.58 -3.61
C PHE A 263 5.51 -0.26 -2.36
N CYS A 264 6.35 -0.17 -1.34
CA CYS A 264 6.30 -1.05 -0.16
C CYS A 264 5.61 -0.45 1.07
N ASP A 265 4.93 0.69 0.92
CA ASP A 265 4.00 1.25 1.92
C ASP A 265 2.70 1.74 1.27
N GLY A 266 1.56 1.22 1.70
CA GLY A 266 0.26 1.66 1.22
C GLY A 266 -0.29 2.90 1.93
N ALA A 267 0.12 3.16 3.17
CA ALA A 267 -0.51 4.18 4.00
C ALA A 267 -0.31 5.60 3.47
N GLY A 268 0.79 5.85 2.75
CA GLY A 268 1.04 7.12 2.09
C GLY A 268 -0.01 7.50 1.04
N PHE A 269 -0.85 6.55 0.59
CA PHE A 269 -1.87 6.74 -0.45
C PHE A 269 -3.32 6.72 0.08
N THR A 270 -3.52 6.85 1.39
CA THR A 270 -4.86 6.84 2.01
C THR A 270 -5.22 8.20 2.61
N ALA A 271 -6.42 8.33 3.16
CA ALA A 271 -6.77 9.39 4.10
C ALA A 271 -7.56 8.73 5.24
N GLN A 272 -6.94 8.60 6.41
CA GLN A 272 -7.46 7.81 7.52
C GLN A 272 -7.37 8.58 8.84
N ILE A 273 -8.17 8.12 9.81
CA ILE A 273 -8.15 8.55 11.21
C ILE A 273 -7.88 7.29 12.05
N GLU A 274 -6.74 7.28 12.74
CA GLU A 274 -6.32 6.17 13.59
C GLU A 274 -6.93 6.30 15.00
N GLY A 275 -7.84 5.37 15.31
CA GLY A 275 -8.42 5.19 16.63
C GLY A 275 -9.14 6.42 17.22
N THR A 276 -9.20 6.48 18.55
CA THR A 276 -9.98 7.50 19.30
C THR A 276 -9.26 8.83 19.48
N LYS A 277 -8.02 8.97 18.96
CA LYS A 277 -7.16 10.15 19.16
C LYS A 277 -7.20 11.14 18.00
N ASP A 278 -8.07 10.91 17.00
CA ASP A 278 -8.15 11.71 15.77
C ASP A 278 -6.79 11.87 15.04
N THR A 279 -5.91 10.88 15.18
CA THR A 279 -4.59 10.92 14.53
C THR A 279 -4.75 10.65 13.04
N LYS A 280 -4.42 11.63 12.21
CA LYS A 280 -4.54 11.52 10.74
C LYS A 280 -3.47 10.60 10.16
N ARG A 281 -3.74 9.89 9.06
CA ARG A 281 -2.75 9.06 8.34
C ARG A 281 -2.98 9.10 6.83
N GLY A 282 -1.87 9.22 6.08
CA GLY A 282 -1.90 9.43 4.64
C GLY A 282 -2.05 10.90 4.28
N PHE A 283 -2.80 11.22 3.22
CA PHE A 283 -2.95 12.55 2.62
C PHE A 283 -3.40 13.64 3.59
N ASN A 284 -4.14 13.27 4.63
CA ASN A 284 -4.68 14.19 5.62
C ASN A 284 -3.68 14.49 6.76
N HIS A 285 -2.53 13.81 6.81
CA HIS A 285 -1.49 14.07 7.81
C HIS A 285 -0.63 15.30 7.41
N PRO A 286 -0.33 16.25 8.32
CA PRO A 286 0.45 17.47 8.00
C PRO A 286 1.83 17.20 7.38
N ASP A 287 2.55 16.19 7.85
CA ASP A 287 3.85 15.81 7.28
C ASP A 287 3.78 15.20 5.86
N ALA A 288 2.61 14.77 5.39
CA ALA A 288 2.42 14.12 4.08
C ALA A 288 2.00 15.10 2.97
N HIS A 289 2.39 16.36 3.10
CA HIS A 289 1.97 17.48 2.26
C HIS A 289 2.17 17.30 0.73
N GLN A 290 3.12 16.46 0.29
CA GLN A 290 3.36 16.17 -1.14
C GLN A 290 2.89 14.77 -1.58
N ASN A 291 2.36 13.92 -0.69
CA ASN A 291 1.91 12.56 -1.03
C ASN A 291 0.80 12.54 -2.08
N VAL A 292 -0.12 13.51 -2.01
CA VAL A 292 -1.16 13.72 -3.03
C VAL A 292 -0.55 13.96 -4.40
N GLN A 293 0.37 14.92 -4.51
CA GLN A 293 0.99 15.26 -5.79
C GLN A 293 1.89 14.13 -6.30
N PHE A 294 2.55 13.41 -5.39
CA PHE A 294 3.34 12.23 -5.72
C PHE A 294 2.47 11.13 -6.35
N LEU A 295 1.31 10.83 -5.76
CA LEU A 295 0.36 9.88 -6.34
C LEU A 295 -0.14 10.34 -7.72
N LEU A 296 -0.50 11.61 -7.88
CA LEU A 296 -0.92 12.13 -9.19
C LEU A 296 0.18 11.95 -10.25
N ASN A 297 1.43 12.30 -9.92
CA ASN A 297 2.56 12.11 -10.85
C ASN A 297 2.76 10.63 -11.21
N LEU A 298 2.61 9.72 -10.24
CA LEU A 298 2.69 8.27 -10.46
C LEU A 298 1.59 7.78 -11.40
N ILE A 299 0.34 8.15 -11.14
CA ILE A 299 -0.81 7.73 -11.95
C ILE A 299 -0.72 8.31 -13.37
N HIS A 300 -0.36 9.59 -13.51
CA HIS A 300 -0.13 10.21 -14.83
C HIS A 300 0.96 9.49 -15.60
N TRP A 301 2.04 9.08 -14.92
CA TRP A 301 3.12 8.33 -15.56
C TRP A 301 2.68 6.92 -16.00
N LEU A 302 1.93 6.20 -15.16
CA LEU A 302 1.37 4.88 -15.48
C LEU A 302 0.41 4.97 -16.66
N ASP A 303 -0.50 5.92 -16.62
CA ASP A 303 -1.52 6.14 -17.62
C ASP A 303 -0.91 6.39 -19.01
N LYS A 304 0.12 7.25 -19.11
CA LYS A 304 0.72 7.77 -20.35
C LYS A 304 0.21 7.11 -21.65
N GLY A 305 -0.99 7.55 -22.02
CA GLY A 305 -1.43 8.04 -23.32
C GLY A 305 -1.72 9.55 -23.30
N THR A 306 -1.19 10.27 -22.30
CA THR A 306 -1.42 11.70 -22.08
C THR A 306 -0.13 12.51 -22.07
N VAL A 307 -0.10 13.44 -23.04
CA VAL A 307 0.74 14.64 -23.20
C VAL A 307 2.15 14.43 -23.79
N ASN A 308 2.20 14.66 -25.12
CA ASN A 308 3.24 15.46 -25.78
C ASN A 308 3.28 16.86 -25.17
#